data_AF-A0A850Q005-F1
#
_entry.id   AF-A0A850Q005-F1
#
_cell.length_a   1.000
_cell.length_b   1.000
_cell.length_c   1.000
_cell.angle_alpha   90.00
_cell.angle_beta   90.00
_cell.angle_gamma   90.00
#
_symmetry.space_group_name_H-M   'P 1'
#
loop_
_entity.id
_entity.type
_entity.pdbx_description
1 polymer ?
#
loop_
_entity_poly.entity_id
_entity_poly.type
_entity_poly.pdbx_seq_one_letter_code
_entity_poly.pdbx_strand_id
1 'polypeptide(L)'
;MIDWNRIRELRDEIGAEDFAEVAEMFVSEVDSSIDALRGGPDMGTLAEDLHFLKGSALNLGFAELSNQCQQGETAARGGHPETVDVQSIVAVYDASRQEFLNSALVKGAA
;
A
#
# COMPACT_ATOMS: atom_id res chain seq x y z
N MET A 1 7.54 -4.61 -5.03
CA MET A 1 8.84 -3.97 -5.31
C MET A 1 8.77 -2.54 -4.82
N ILE A 2 9.73 -2.14 -3.99
CA ILE A 2 9.69 -0.89 -3.23
C ILE A 2 10.59 0.18 -3.88
N ASP A 3 10.04 1.38 -4.05
CA ASP A 3 10.79 2.59 -4.38
C ASP A 3 11.44 3.17 -3.12
N TRP A 4 12.67 2.74 -2.89
CA TRP A 4 13.47 3.21 -1.76
C TRP A 4 13.90 4.67 -1.88
N ASN A 5 13.88 5.28 -3.06
CA ASN A 5 14.16 6.71 -3.18
C ASN A 5 13.00 7.52 -2.61
N ARG A 6 11.76 7.16 -2.95
CA ARG A 6 10.57 7.81 -2.37
C ARG A 6 10.55 7.70 -0.84
N ILE A 7 10.94 6.56 -0.28
CA ILE A 7 11.04 6.37 1.17
C ILE A 7 12.09 7.30 1.79
N ARG A 8 13.25 7.49 1.14
CA ARG A 8 14.27 8.43 1.63
C ARG A 8 13.79 9.87 1.60
N GLU A 9 13.15 10.28 0.51
CA GLU A 9 12.53 11.61 0.41
C GLU A 9 11.50 11.82 1.50
N LEU A 10 10.59 10.86 1.70
CA LEU A 10 9.56 10.93 2.74
C LEU A 10 10.18 10.99 4.14
N ARG A 11 11.25 10.23 4.39
CA ARG A 11 12.01 10.28 5.65
C ARG A 11 12.69 11.62 5.86
N ASP A 12 13.22 12.25 4.81
CA ASP A 12 13.85 13.56 4.88
C ASP A 12 12.80 14.68 5.07
N GLU A 13 11.59 14.51 4.52
CA GLU A 13 10.44 15.41 4.71
C GLU A 13 9.88 15.35 6.14
N ILE A 14 9.73 14.15 6.70
CA ILE A 14 9.18 13.93 8.05
C ILE A 14 10.23 14.18 9.14
N GLY A 15 11.49 13.85 8.86
CA GLY A 15 12.56 13.78 9.85
C GLY A 15 12.85 12.34 10.26
N ALA A 16 14.15 12.04 10.41
CA ALA A 16 14.63 10.69 10.73
C ALA A 16 14.10 10.13 12.07
N GLU A 17 13.85 11.01 13.04
CA GLU A 17 13.41 10.68 14.38
C GLU A 17 11.91 10.31 14.43
N ASP A 18 11.08 10.99 13.64
CA ASP A 18 9.63 10.79 13.60
C ASP A 18 9.20 9.79 12.52
N PHE A 19 10.06 9.50 11.53
CA PHE A 19 9.72 8.67 10.38
C PHE A 19 9.23 7.26 10.74
N ALA A 20 9.83 6.62 11.75
CA ALA A 20 9.47 5.26 12.13
C ALA A 20 8.02 5.17 12.64
N GLU A 21 7.60 6.11 13.49
CA GLU A 21 6.23 6.18 14.02
C GLU A 21 5.22 6.46 12.91
N VAL A 22 5.53 7.45 12.05
CA VAL A 22 4.65 7.81 10.94
C VAL A 22 4.52 6.65 9.94
N ALA A 23 5.62 5.97 9.62
CA ALA A 23 5.62 4.79 8.75
C ALA A 23 4.78 3.65 9.33
N GLU A 24 4.88 3.39 10.63
CA GLU A 24 4.06 2.38 11.32
C GLU A 24 2.56 2.71 11.25
N MET A 25 2.19 3.98 11.48
CA MET A 25 0.80 4.43 11.35
C MET A 25 0.25 4.21 9.94
N PHE A 26 1.01 4.56 8.90
CA PHE A 26 0.60 4.34 7.51
C PHE A 26 0.46 2.85 7.18
N VAL A 27 1.39 2.00 7.63
CA VAL A 27 1.29 0.54 7.42
C VAL A 27 0.05 -0.02 8.12
N SER A 28 -0.28 0.44 9.33
CA SER A 28 -1.49 0.03 10.07
C SER A 28 -2.78 0.41 9.33
N GLU A 29 -2.80 1.59 8.70
CA GLU A 29 -3.94 2.04 7.89
C GLU A 29 -4.11 1.16 6.63
N VAL A 30 -3.02 0.84 5.94
CA VAL A 30 -3.04 -0.05 4.77
C VAL A 30 -3.41 -1.48 5.17
N ASP A 31 -2.90 -1.99 6.31
CA ASP A 31 -3.26 -3.30 6.88
C ASP A 31 -4.79 -3.41 7.03
N SER A 32 -5.43 -2.37 7.55
CA SER A 32 -6.88 -2.34 7.78
C SER A 32 -7.68 -2.45 6.47
N SER A 33 -7.26 -1.71 5.42
CA SER A 33 -7.89 -1.81 4.09
C SER A 33 -7.63 -3.14 3.40
N ILE A 34 -6.43 -3.72 3.57
CA ILE A 34 -6.08 -5.04 3.02
C ILE A 34 -6.90 -6.14 3.71
N ASP A 35 -7.13 -6.05 5.02
CA ASP A 35 -7.94 -7.02 5.75
C ASP A 35 -9.41 -6.98 5.31
N ALA A 36 -9.95 -5.81 4.94
CA ALA A 36 -11.27 -5.70 4.32
C ALA A 36 -11.31 -6.43 2.96
N LEU A 37 -10.28 -6.26 2.12
CA LEU A 37 -10.17 -6.99 0.85
C LEU A 37 -10.05 -8.51 1.06
N ARG A 38 -9.35 -8.95 2.11
CA ARG A 38 -9.22 -10.39 2.45
C ARG A 38 -10.53 -10.99 2.93
N GLY A 39 -11.32 -10.23 3.70
CA GLY A 39 -12.59 -10.68 4.29
C GLY A 39 -13.73 -10.85 3.29
N GLY A 40 -13.54 -10.40 2.04
CA GLY A 40 -14.57 -10.37 1.02
C GLY A 40 -14.82 -8.92 0.59
N PRO A 41 -14.23 -8.47 -0.53
CA PRO A 41 -14.35 -7.08 -0.97
C PRO A 41 -15.79 -6.76 -1.35
N ASP A 42 -16.27 -5.58 -1.00
CA ASP A 42 -17.54 -5.07 -1.50
C ASP A 42 -17.35 -4.53 -2.93
N MET A 43 -17.94 -5.22 -3.90
CA MET A 43 -17.83 -4.86 -5.32
C MET A 43 -18.43 -3.48 -5.63
N GLY A 44 -19.32 -2.96 -4.78
CA GLY A 44 -19.88 -1.61 -4.89
C GLY A 44 -18.91 -0.50 -4.49
N THR A 45 -17.98 -0.78 -3.58
CA THR A 45 -16.98 0.19 -3.08
C THR A 45 -15.56 -0.12 -3.51
N LEU A 46 -15.32 -1.26 -4.17
CA LEU A 46 -13.98 -1.72 -4.54
C LEU A 46 -13.14 -0.67 -5.28
N ALA A 47 -13.75 0.16 -6.12
CA ALA A 47 -13.05 1.25 -6.79
C ALA A 47 -12.50 2.31 -5.82
N GLU A 48 -13.22 2.62 -4.76
CA GLU A 48 -12.83 3.58 -3.72
C GLU A 48 -11.75 2.98 -2.81
N ASP A 49 -11.92 1.72 -2.42
CA ASP A 49 -10.94 0.98 -1.63
C ASP A 49 -9.59 0.90 -2.34
N LEU A 50 -9.61 0.58 -3.64
CA LEU A 50 -8.40 0.54 -4.47
C LEU A 50 -7.81 1.91 -4.73
N HIS A 51 -8.63 2.96 -4.85
CA HIS A 51 -8.14 4.33 -4.97
C HIS A 51 -7.37 4.76 -3.72
N PHE A 52 -7.92 4.46 -2.55
CA PHE A 52 -7.27 4.69 -1.27
C PHE A 52 -5.95 3.93 -1.17
N LEU A 53 -5.97 2.61 -1.38
CA LEU A 53 -4.78 1.76 -1.33
C LEU A 53 -3.70 2.21 -2.32
N LYS A 54 -4.08 2.65 -3.52
CA LYS A 54 -3.15 3.19 -4.51
C LYS A 54 -2.37 4.38 -3.96
N GLY A 55 -3.06 5.33 -3.33
CA GLY A 55 -2.46 6.53 -2.75
C GLY A 55 -1.52 6.20 -1.60
N SER A 56 -1.97 5.35 -0.67
CA SER A 56 -1.17 4.91 0.47
C SER A 56 0.07 4.13 0.04
N ALA A 57 -0.09 3.23 -0.94
CA ALA A 57 1.01 2.49 -1.55
C ALA A 57 2.03 3.42 -2.22
N LEU A 58 1.58 4.42 -2.97
CA LEU A 58 2.47 5.39 -3.61
C LEU A 58 3.28 6.19 -2.59
N ASN A 59 2.63 6.63 -1.51
CA ASN A 59 3.30 7.37 -0.44
C ASN A 59 4.38 6.54 0.25
N LEU A 60 4.12 5.26 0.51
CA LEU A 60 5.08 4.32 1.11
C LEU A 60 6.12 3.77 0.11
N GLY A 61 6.05 4.16 -1.16
CA GLY A 61 6.93 3.64 -2.21
C GLY A 61 6.61 2.20 -2.63
N PHE A 62 5.45 1.64 -2.28
CA PHE A 62 5.01 0.32 -2.75
C PHE A 62 4.53 0.38 -4.20
N ALA A 63 5.45 0.64 -5.12
CA ALA A 63 5.16 0.95 -6.51
C ALA A 63 4.34 -0.13 -7.22
N GLU A 64 4.68 -1.40 -7.00
CA GLU A 64 3.93 -2.52 -7.59
C GLU A 64 2.50 -2.60 -7.04
N LEU A 65 2.31 -2.41 -5.73
CA LEU A 65 0.98 -2.38 -5.13
C LEU A 65 0.15 -1.23 -5.71
N SER A 66 0.75 -0.03 -5.79
CA SER A 66 0.10 1.14 -6.37
C SER A 66 -0.35 0.89 -7.81
N ASN A 67 0.48 0.24 -8.63
CA ASN A 67 0.15 -0.12 -10.00
C ASN A 67 -1.03 -1.12 -10.08
N GLN A 68 -1.03 -2.17 -9.25
CA GLN A 68 -2.14 -3.13 -9.24
C GLN A 68 -3.45 -2.50 -8.73
N CYS A 69 -3.38 -1.64 -7.71
CA CYS A 69 -4.52 -0.88 -7.25
C CYS A 69 -5.06 0.06 -8.34
N GLN A 70 -4.19 0.72 -9.12
CA GLN A 70 -4.60 1.56 -10.25
C GLN A 70 -5.33 0.74 -11.33
N GLN A 71 -4.81 -0.43 -11.69
CA GLN A 71 -5.45 -1.29 -12.69
C GLN A 71 -6.82 -1.78 -12.21
N GLY A 72 -6.90 -2.24 -10.95
CA GLY A 72 -8.16 -2.68 -10.37
C GLY A 72 -9.17 -1.54 -10.19
N GLU A 73 -8.73 -0.34 -9.79
CA GLU A 73 -9.56 0.87 -9.72
C GLU A 73 -10.16 1.19 -11.09
N THR A 74 -9.35 1.12 -12.15
CA THR A 74 -9.83 1.34 -13.53
C THR A 74 -10.85 0.29 -13.95
N ALA A 75 -10.62 -0.99 -13.66
CA ALA A 75 -11.55 -2.06 -13.99
C ALA A 75 -12.88 -1.92 -13.23
N ALA A 76 -12.83 -1.66 -11.92
CA ALA A 76 -14.01 -1.48 -11.09
C ALA A 76 -14.84 -0.27 -11.53
N ARG A 77 -14.20 0.88 -11.83
CA ARG A 77 -14.89 2.06 -12.39
C ARG A 77 -15.42 1.84 -13.80
N GLY A 78 -14.82 0.93 -14.55
CA GLY A 78 -15.30 0.49 -15.87
C GLY A 78 -16.54 -0.42 -15.79
N GLY A 79 -17.01 -0.77 -14.59
CA GLY A 79 -18.14 -1.69 -14.40
C GLY A 79 -17.76 -3.16 -14.40
N HIS A 80 -16.47 -3.47 -14.20
CA HIS A 80 -15.92 -4.83 -14.16
C HIS A 80 -15.20 -5.17 -12.85
N PRO A 81 -15.76 -4.87 -11.66
CA PRO A 81 -15.09 -5.15 -10.38
C PRO A 81 -14.77 -6.63 -10.18
N GLU A 82 -15.53 -7.54 -10.80
CA GLU A 82 -15.30 -8.98 -10.76
C GLU A 82 -14.00 -9.44 -11.45
N THR A 83 -13.41 -8.58 -12.29
CA THR A 83 -12.15 -8.87 -13.00
C THR A 83 -10.92 -8.48 -12.20
N VAL A 84 -11.09 -7.80 -11.06
CA VAL A 84 -9.99 -7.39 -10.19
C VAL A 84 -9.42 -8.60 -9.45
N ASP A 85 -8.13 -8.86 -9.64
CA ASP A 85 -7.41 -9.88 -8.89
C ASP A 85 -7.00 -9.37 -7.51
N VAL A 86 -7.95 -9.44 -6.58
CA VAL A 86 -7.73 -9.04 -5.18
C VAL A 86 -6.69 -9.91 -4.49
N GLN A 87 -6.57 -11.19 -4.87
CA GLN A 87 -5.59 -12.09 -4.27
C GLN A 87 -4.16 -11.69 -4.65
N SER A 88 -3.93 -11.29 -5.90
CA SER A 88 -2.65 -10.72 -6.34
C SER A 88 -2.30 -9.44 -5.58
N ILE A 89 -3.27 -8.53 -5.41
CA ILE A 89 -3.08 -7.27 -4.67
C ILE A 89 -2.64 -7.54 -3.23
N VAL A 90 -3.34 -8.45 -2.54
CA VAL A 90 -3.01 -8.87 -1.17
C VAL A 90 -1.61 -9.48 -1.11
N ALA A 91 -1.27 -10.38 -2.04
CA ALA A 91 0.04 -11.05 -2.05
C ALA A 91 1.19 -10.05 -2.28
N VAL A 92 1.01 -9.06 -3.16
CA VAL A 92 2.01 -8.01 -3.40
C VAL A 92 2.17 -7.12 -2.18
N TYR A 93 1.07 -6.79 -1.49
CA TYR A 93 1.13 -6.06 -0.24
C TYR A 93 1.93 -6.82 0.82
N ASP A 94 1.64 -8.11 1.05
CA ASP A 94 2.33 -8.91 2.06
C ASP A 94 3.83 -8.98 1.82
N ALA A 95 4.25 -9.19 0.57
CA ALA A 95 5.65 -9.19 0.19
C ALA A 95 6.31 -7.81 0.42
N SER A 96 5.64 -6.73 0.01
CA SER A 96 6.16 -5.36 0.15
C SER A 96 6.22 -4.93 1.62
N ARG A 97 5.21 -5.25 2.42
CA ARG A 97 5.16 -4.98 3.86
C ARG A 97 6.29 -5.68 4.59
N GLN A 98 6.53 -6.95 4.30
CA GLN A 98 7.63 -7.71 4.91
C GLN A 98 8.99 -7.11 4.54
N GLU A 99 9.20 -6.72 3.29
CA GLU A 99 10.44 -6.07 2.85
C GLU A 99 10.62 -4.69 3.50
N PHE A 100 9.56 -3.89 3.57
CA PHE A 100 9.53 -2.57 4.20
C PHE A 100 9.90 -2.63 5.68
N LEU A 101 9.19 -3.45 6.46
CA LEU A 101 9.41 -3.59 7.90
C LEU A 101 10.77 -4.20 8.25
N ASN A 102 11.42 -4.91 7.31
CA ASN A 102 12.77 -5.45 7.52
C ASN A 102 13.88 -4.45 7.20
N SER A 103 13.56 -3.33 6.57
CA SER A 103 14.55 -2.33 6.15
C SER A 103 15.11 -1.52 7.32
N ALA A 104 16.43 -1.33 7.30
CA ALA A 104 17.12 -0.45 8.25
C ALA A 104 16.69 1.03 8.11
N LEU A 105 16.16 1.44 6.95
CA LEU A 105 15.63 2.79 6.76
C LEU A 105 14.35 3.04 7.56
N VAL A 106 13.57 1.98 7.80
CA VAL A 106 12.28 2.04 8.49
C VAL A 106 12.43 1.78 10.00
N LYS A 107 13.31 0.85 10.39
CA LYS A 107 13.52 0.49 11.81
C LYS A 107 14.13 1.61 12.66
N GLY A 108 14.59 2.71 12.05
CA GLY A 108 15.48 3.67 12.68
C GLY A 108 16.86 3.04 12.90
N ALA A 109 17.93 3.70 12.47
CA ALA A 109 19.26 3.29 12.89
C ALA A 109 19.35 3.52 14.41
N ALA A 110 19.40 2.44 15.19
CA ALA A 110 19.89 2.48 16.57
C ALA A 110 21.37 2.87 16.61
#